data_AF-A0A7R8YTD0-F1
#
_entry.id   AF-A0A7R8YTD0-F1
#
_cell.length_a   1.000
_cell.length_b   1.000
_cell.length_c   1.000
_cell.angle_alpha   90.00
_cell.angle_beta   90.00
_cell.angle_gamma   90.00
#
_symmetry.space_group_name_H-M   'P 1'
#
loop_
_entity.id
_entity.type
_entity.pdbx_description
1 polymer ?
#
loop_
_entity_poly.entity_id
_entity_poly.type
_entity_poly.pdbx_seq_one_letter_code
_entity_poly.pdbx_strand_id
1 'polypeptide(L)'
;MSSPRPIRAVRGRNPIHNLSAAGSPTSFNTSATLQNSNLSSDDEGDSQDESPGKFPDASMTKKTGKRTQSPSPPFRNEKSFIADEMEEGIHSPQRADRSITFNRSSIVASGGGSPRARSARKSQANELKQKSPSPPKRRRSQVQREAYQSSPKPRAINFDILLFATVIFFLAAIFGLVIRRYVEEPNVSEHKYCENFESLKKTFPNQNEYIWRALKTGVEGVLNNHPPKPSVFLFLHRDDNSAGRIITKIVDTAAACFNPTLKAVTLDSDEFSSEDAQGDYGVIIKRYKEALRNGGVVLIADLNKIPSQTARALHFICDNENPMINNVVIFLTLTPLTDVGKPVEMAEDTLNLIWNSTIDQNTLSALVTRVTDQVISLHPE
;
A
#
# COMPACT_ATOMS: atom_id res chain seq x y z
N MET A 1 70.13 -7.37 17.08
CA MET A 1 68.68 -7.50 16.80
C MET A 1 68.33 -6.55 15.66
N SER A 2 67.84 -7.14 14.57
CA SER A 2 67.04 -6.59 13.46
C SER A 2 67.50 -5.33 12.72
N SER A 3 68.24 -5.57 11.63
CA SER A 3 68.44 -4.67 10.50
C SER A 3 67.21 -4.68 9.56
N PRO A 4 66.74 -3.53 9.03
CA PRO A 4 65.68 -3.53 8.03
C PRO A 4 66.24 -3.72 6.61
N ARG A 5 65.56 -4.55 5.81
CA ARG A 5 65.84 -4.80 4.39
C ARG A 5 65.13 -3.76 3.50
N PRO A 6 65.66 -3.43 2.31
CA PRO A 6 65.01 -2.51 1.37
C PRO A 6 63.99 -3.22 0.48
N ILE A 7 62.90 -2.51 0.16
CA ILE A 7 61.85 -2.92 -0.78
C ILE A 7 62.34 -2.71 -2.21
N ARG A 8 62.20 -3.77 -3.02
CA ARG A 8 62.64 -3.88 -4.41
C ARG A 8 61.50 -3.50 -5.35
N ALA A 9 61.71 -2.48 -6.17
CA ALA A 9 60.83 -2.12 -7.28
C ALA A 9 60.87 -3.20 -8.38
N VAL A 10 59.72 -3.60 -8.91
CA VAL A 10 59.60 -4.46 -10.09
C VAL A 10 58.85 -3.71 -11.18
N ARG A 11 59.51 -3.61 -12.33
CA ARG A 11 59.12 -2.95 -13.57
C ARG A 11 59.00 -4.06 -14.62
N GLY A 12 57.89 -4.17 -15.32
CA GLY A 12 57.72 -5.01 -16.53
C GLY A 12 56.45 -4.56 -17.26
N ARG A 13 56.55 -3.77 -18.32
CA ARG A 13 56.75 -4.11 -19.74
C ARG A 13 55.67 -5.04 -20.33
N ASN A 14 54.89 -4.43 -21.23
CA ASN A 14 53.95 -5.00 -22.21
C ASN A 14 54.57 -6.13 -23.05
N PRO A 15 53.70 -6.90 -23.74
CA PRO A 15 53.71 -6.74 -25.20
C PRO A 15 52.33 -6.62 -25.85
N ILE A 16 52.41 -6.06 -27.05
CA ILE A 16 51.42 -5.76 -28.09
C ILE A 16 50.97 -7.04 -28.79
N HIS A 17 49.69 -7.14 -29.19
CA HIS A 17 49.29 -7.72 -30.48
C HIS A 17 48.02 -7.06 -31.02
N ASN A 18 48.14 -6.62 -32.28
CA ASN A 18 47.13 -6.04 -33.18
C ASN A 18 46.10 -7.07 -33.68
N LEU A 19 44.90 -6.60 -34.06
CA LEU A 19 44.09 -6.96 -35.25
C LEU A 19 42.83 -6.08 -35.23
N SER A 20 42.76 -5.01 -36.03
CA SER A 20 42.24 -4.95 -37.42
C SER A 20 40.70 -4.97 -37.51
N ALA A 21 40.11 -3.81 -37.84
CA ALA A 21 39.00 -3.69 -38.79
C ALA A 21 38.86 -2.21 -39.22
N ALA A 22 39.20 -1.95 -40.48
CA ALA A 22 38.94 -0.70 -41.18
C ALA A 22 37.58 -0.79 -41.91
N GLY A 23 36.90 0.35 -42.07
CA GLY A 23 35.74 0.47 -42.96
C GLY A 23 34.88 1.70 -42.71
N SER A 24 35.32 2.87 -43.17
CA SER A 24 34.45 4.02 -43.54
C SER A 24 34.23 4.00 -45.07
N PRO A 25 33.54 4.96 -45.71
CA PRO A 25 32.46 5.87 -45.30
C PRO A 25 31.27 5.88 -46.30
N THR A 26 30.13 6.47 -45.95
CA THR A 26 29.35 7.28 -46.93
C THR A 26 28.54 8.36 -46.22
N SER A 27 28.77 9.57 -46.70
CA SER A 27 28.02 10.81 -46.47
C SER A 27 26.69 10.82 -47.23
N PHE A 28 25.65 11.41 -46.65
CA PHE A 28 24.64 12.15 -47.42
C PHE A 28 24.12 13.35 -46.61
N ASN A 29 24.27 14.53 -47.21
CA ASN A 29 23.69 15.81 -46.81
C ASN A 29 22.18 15.81 -47.07
N THR A 30 21.40 16.50 -46.22
CA THR A 30 20.42 17.47 -46.73
C THR A 30 20.18 18.58 -45.72
N SER A 31 20.37 19.80 -46.19
CA SER A 31 20.19 21.07 -45.50
C SER A 31 18.71 21.44 -45.37
N ALA A 32 18.36 22.17 -44.30
CA ALA A 32 17.30 23.17 -44.35
C ALA A 32 17.71 24.38 -43.51
N THR A 33 17.95 25.46 -44.25
CA THR A 33 18.23 26.85 -43.88
C THR A 33 17.18 27.43 -42.95
N LEU A 34 17.59 28.21 -41.94
CA LEU A 34 16.97 29.50 -41.62
C LEU A 34 18.02 30.44 -41.02
N GLN A 35 18.26 31.52 -41.75
CA GLN A 35 19.02 32.69 -41.34
C GLN A 35 18.20 33.49 -40.31
N ASN A 36 18.85 34.06 -39.29
CA ASN A 36 18.82 35.52 -39.17
C ASN A 36 19.93 36.03 -38.24
N SER A 37 20.63 37.02 -38.78
CA SER A 37 21.62 37.90 -38.20
C SER A 37 20.99 38.96 -37.28
N ASN A 38 21.74 39.41 -36.27
CA ASN A 38 22.11 40.82 -36.01
C ASN A 38 22.94 40.85 -34.72
N LEU A 39 24.24 41.15 -34.76
CA LEU A 39 24.91 42.45 -34.95
C LEU A 39 25.09 43.20 -33.61
N SER A 40 26.37 43.38 -33.26
CA SER A 40 27.10 44.34 -32.39
C SER A 40 26.29 45.27 -31.46
N SER A 41 26.78 45.65 -30.28
CA SER A 41 28.04 46.40 -30.12
C SER A 41 28.53 46.43 -28.67
N ASP A 42 29.84 46.62 -28.57
CA ASP A 42 30.65 46.97 -27.41
C ASP A 42 30.17 48.26 -26.71
N ASP A 43 30.38 48.35 -25.39
CA ASP A 43 30.85 49.59 -24.78
C ASP A 43 31.55 49.31 -23.43
N GLU A 44 32.79 49.79 -23.34
CA GLU A 44 33.62 49.90 -22.14
C GLU A 44 33.16 51.09 -21.28
N GLY A 45 33.30 50.98 -19.96
CA GLY A 45 33.04 52.08 -19.04
C GLY A 45 33.54 51.79 -17.64
N ASP A 46 34.80 52.15 -17.42
CA ASP A 46 35.58 52.13 -16.18
C ASP A 46 35.06 53.16 -15.13
N SER A 47 35.55 53.03 -13.89
CA SER A 47 35.71 54.05 -12.82
C SER A 47 34.94 53.83 -11.51
N GLN A 48 35.67 53.24 -10.55
CA GLN A 48 36.11 53.83 -9.28
C GLN A 48 35.13 54.38 -8.20
N ASP A 49 35.30 53.76 -7.03
CA ASP A 49 35.57 54.33 -5.69
C ASP A 49 34.51 55.00 -4.79
N GLU A 50 34.81 54.77 -3.51
CA GLU A 50 34.44 55.47 -2.28
C GLU A 50 33.25 55.03 -1.39
N SER A 51 33.58 55.15 -0.11
CA SER A 51 33.09 54.47 1.08
C SER A 51 32.08 55.35 1.87
N PRO A 52 31.55 54.88 3.03
CA PRO A 52 30.27 55.33 3.57
C PRO A 52 30.38 56.51 4.56
N GLY A 53 29.33 57.34 4.60
CA GLY A 53 29.21 58.46 5.52
C GLY A 53 27.83 58.58 6.20
N LYS A 54 27.80 58.18 7.47
CA LYS A 54 27.31 58.94 8.64
C LYS A 54 25.85 59.46 8.71
N PHE A 55 25.19 59.04 9.80
CA PHE A 55 24.02 59.61 10.50
C PHE A 55 24.00 61.15 10.60
N PRO A 56 22.80 61.73 10.79
CA PRO A 56 22.47 62.21 12.14
C PRO A 56 21.05 61.88 12.63
N ASP A 57 20.95 61.80 13.97
CA ASP A 57 19.76 61.93 14.80
C ASP A 57 18.94 63.19 14.48
N ALA A 58 17.60 63.08 14.58
CA ALA A 58 16.83 63.71 15.66
C ALA A 58 15.36 63.99 15.29
N SER A 59 14.53 63.83 16.33
CA SER A 59 13.31 64.58 16.64
C SER A 59 11.94 64.04 16.19
N MET A 60 11.28 63.50 17.21
CA MET A 60 9.85 63.54 17.52
C MET A 60 8.97 64.46 16.67
N THR A 61 7.87 63.88 16.15
CA THR A 61 6.57 64.55 16.17
C THR A 61 5.45 63.56 16.51
N LYS A 62 4.71 63.89 17.57
CA LYS A 62 3.41 63.31 17.92
C LYS A 62 2.40 63.60 16.80
N LYS A 63 1.67 62.59 16.33
CA LYS A 63 0.37 62.80 15.70
C LYS A 63 -0.60 61.68 16.04
N THR A 64 -1.61 62.09 16.81
CA THR A 64 -2.89 61.45 17.07
C THR A 64 -3.69 61.28 15.77
N GLY A 65 -4.39 60.15 15.59
CA GLY A 65 -5.33 60.03 14.46
C GLY A 65 -5.95 58.65 14.22
N LYS A 66 -7.13 58.46 14.81
CA LYS A 66 -8.28 57.66 14.34
C LYS A 66 -8.08 56.19 13.92
N ARG A 67 -8.47 55.33 14.87
CA ARG A 67 -8.93 53.95 14.72
C ARG A 67 -10.27 53.92 13.99
N THR A 68 -10.32 53.38 12.77
CA THR A 68 -11.56 52.96 12.10
C THR A 68 -11.63 51.44 12.16
N GLN A 69 -12.59 50.93 12.92
CA GLN A 69 -12.92 49.51 12.98
C GLN A 69 -13.69 49.13 11.71
N SER A 70 -13.23 48.10 11.00
CA SER A 70 -14.00 47.43 9.95
C SER A 70 -14.47 46.07 10.51
N PRO A 71 -15.72 45.65 10.25
CA PRO A 71 -16.34 44.52 10.93
C PRO A 71 -15.96 43.17 10.27
N SER A 72 -15.66 42.19 11.11
CA SER A 72 -15.49 40.78 10.73
C SER A 72 -16.83 40.18 10.30
N PRO A 73 -16.88 39.33 9.25
CA PRO A 73 -18.08 38.55 8.92
C PRO A 73 -18.24 37.35 9.87
N PRO A 74 -19.48 36.85 10.05
CA PRO A 74 -19.79 35.84 11.06
C PRO A 74 -19.33 34.43 10.63
N PHE A 75 -18.75 33.71 11.59
CA PHE A 75 -18.49 32.29 11.56
C PHE A 75 -19.78 31.51 11.25
N ARG A 76 -19.77 30.75 10.15
CA ARG A 76 -20.82 29.82 9.77
C ARG A 76 -20.49 28.46 10.40
N ASN A 77 -21.39 27.97 11.26
CA ASN A 77 -21.29 26.64 11.86
C ASN A 77 -21.51 25.56 10.80
N GLU A 78 -20.49 24.76 10.54
CA GLU A 78 -20.53 23.60 9.66
C GLU A 78 -20.83 22.34 10.48
N LYS A 79 -22.12 22.08 10.65
CA LYS A 79 -22.66 20.80 11.12
C LYS A 79 -23.85 20.44 10.25
N SER A 80 -23.59 19.78 9.13
CA SER A 80 -24.51 18.90 8.40
C SER A 80 -24.00 18.71 6.98
N PHE A 81 -24.23 17.54 6.39
CA PHE A 81 -23.88 17.10 5.03
C PHE A 81 -22.58 16.32 4.90
N ILE A 82 -22.57 15.08 5.41
CA ILE A 82 -22.41 13.88 4.57
C ILE A 82 -23.26 12.79 5.22
N ALA A 83 -24.52 12.69 4.81
CA ALA A 83 -25.37 11.55 5.07
C ALA A 83 -26.43 11.56 3.96
N ASP A 84 -26.04 11.11 2.78
CA ASP A 84 -26.95 10.49 1.83
C ASP A 84 -26.11 9.61 0.90
N GLU A 85 -26.66 8.44 0.60
CA GLU A 85 -26.18 7.48 -0.40
C GLU A 85 -25.12 6.46 0.04
N MET A 86 -25.53 5.55 0.94
CA MET A 86 -25.02 4.17 0.98
C MET A 86 -26.09 3.25 1.61
N GLU A 87 -27.12 2.89 0.82
CA GLU A 87 -27.85 1.63 1.00
C GLU A 87 -27.47 0.68 -0.15
N GLU A 88 -26.75 -0.38 0.17
CA GLU A 88 -27.16 -1.77 -0.11
C GLU A 88 -26.09 -2.76 0.39
N GLY A 89 -26.50 -3.69 1.26
CA GLY A 89 -25.94 -5.04 1.32
C GLY A 89 -24.91 -5.37 2.41
N ILE A 90 -25.27 -5.31 3.71
CA ILE A 90 -24.54 -6.04 4.77
C ILE A 90 -25.38 -7.22 5.28
N HIS A 91 -24.91 -8.45 5.02
CA HIS A 91 -25.22 -9.61 5.85
C HIS A 91 -24.25 -9.65 7.04
N SER A 92 -24.79 -9.51 8.25
CA SER A 92 -24.09 -9.82 9.52
C SER A 92 -23.91 -11.33 9.71
N PRO A 93 -22.92 -11.76 10.52
CA PRO A 93 -23.29 -12.14 11.88
C PRO A 93 -22.28 -11.78 12.99
N GLN A 94 -22.89 -11.35 14.11
CA GLN A 94 -22.59 -11.65 15.52
C GLN A 94 -21.16 -11.59 16.08
N ARG A 95 -20.96 -10.44 16.74
CA ARG A 95 -20.21 -10.15 17.97
C ARG A 95 -20.20 -11.29 19.01
N ALA A 96 -19.01 -11.67 19.46
CA ALA A 96 -18.78 -12.30 20.76
C ALA A 96 -17.69 -11.49 21.51
N ASP A 97 -18.11 -10.90 22.62
CA ASP A 97 -17.26 -10.17 23.57
C ASP A 97 -16.22 -11.09 24.21
N ARG A 98 -14.96 -10.63 24.25
CA ARG A 98 -13.99 -11.05 25.26
C ARG A 98 -13.11 -9.87 25.66
N SER A 99 -13.51 -9.21 26.74
CA SER A 99 -12.64 -8.36 27.56
C SER A 99 -11.66 -9.24 28.34
N ILE A 100 -10.36 -9.08 28.08
CA ILE A 100 -9.31 -9.60 28.97
C ILE A 100 -8.49 -8.41 29.48
N THR A 101 -8.79 -8.01 30.70
CA THR A 101 -7.89 -7.22 31.55
C THR A 101 -6.74 -8.12 32.02
N PHE A 102 -5.49 -7.75 31.73
CA PHE A 102 -4.32 -8.37 32.35
C PHE A 102 -3.59 -7.34 33.20
N ASN A 103 -3.69 -7.51 34.52
CA ASN A 103 -2.97 -6.73 35.50
C ASN A 103 -1.74 -7.51 35.99
N ARG A 104 -0.70 -6.75 36.32
CA ARG A 104 0.69 -7.13 36.53
C ARG A 104 0.95 -7.67 37.94
N SER A 105 1.99 -8.50 38.08
CA SER A 105 2.98 -8.57 39.19
C SER A 105 3.03 -9.86 40.03
N SER A 106 4.10 -10.63 39.80
CA SER A 106 5.13 -11.14 40.75
C SER A 106 4.75 -11.77 42.11
N ILE A 107 5.35 -12.94 42.40
CA ILE A 107 6.28 -13.24 43.54
C ILE A 107 6.37 -14.77 43.83
N VAL A 108 7.58 -15.32 43.62
CA VAL A 108 8.43 -16.17 44.50
C VAL A 108 7.87 -17.39 45.31
N ALA A 109 8.50 -18.55 44.99
CA ALA A 109 9.03 -19.66 45.81
C ALA A 109 8.16 -20.74 46.54
N SER A 110 8.62 -21.97 46.25
CA SER A 110 8.92 -23.11 47.15
C SER A 110 7.81 -23.87 47.88
N GLY A 111 7.86 -25.20 47.72
CA GLY A 111 7.49 -26.15 48.78
C GLY A 111 6.92 -27.46 48.26
N GLY A 112 7.65 -28.56 48.47
CA GLY A 112 7.30 -29.90 47.97
C GLY A 112 6.15 -30.60 48.71
N GLY A 113 5.76 -31.76 48.18
CA GLY A 113 4.78 -32.63 48.85
C GLY A 113 4.25 -33.76 47.96
N SER A 114 4.72 -34.97 48.24
CA SER A 114 4.44 -36.30 47.65
C SER A 114 2.94 -36.72 47.54
N PRO A 115 2.65 -37.86 46.87
CA PRO A 115 1.39 -38.16 46.19
C PRO A 115 0.37 -38.91 47.07
N ARG A 116 -0.91 -38.91 46.64
CA ARG A 116 -1.91 -39.82 47.20
C ARG A 116 -2.89 -40.35 46.15
N ALA A 117 -2.82 -41.66 45.96
CA ALA A 117 -3.80 -42.48 45.26
C ALA A 117 -5.16 -42.52 45.98
N ARG A 118 -6.24 -42.66 45.21
CA ARG A 118 -7.49 -43.39 45.52
C ARG A 118 -8.40 -43.29 44.27
N SER A 119 -8.74 -44.39 43.61
CA SER A 119 -9.67 -45.45 43.99
C SER A 119 -11.11 -45.18 43.54
N ALA A 120 -11.53 -46.00 42.57
CA ALA A 120 -12.85 -46.66 42.44
C ALA A 120 -14.14 -45.83 42.49
N ARG A 121 -14.98 -45.97 41.46
CA ARG A 121 -16.18 -46.84 41.48
C ARG A 121 -17.11 -46.65 40.27
N LYS A 122 -17.54 -47.82 39.76
CA LYS A 122 -18.91 -48.25 39.36
C LYS A 122 -19.66 -47.48 38.26
N SER A 123 -20.01 -48.10 37.12
CA SER A 123 -20.98 -49.21 36.88
C SER A 123 -22.43 -48.73 36.75
N GLN A 124 -23.00 -48.87 35.55
CA GLN A 124 -24.33 -49.45 35.19
C GLN A 124 -24.50 -49.27 33.66
N ALA A 125 -24.63 -50.31 32.80
CA ALA A 125 -25.72 -51.30 32.65
C ALA A 125 -27.06 -50.58 32.39
N ASN A 126 -27.97 -50.93 31.47
CA ASN A 126 -28.21 -52.02 30.53
C ASN A 126 -29.51 -51.58 29.82
N GLU A 127 -29.71 -51.78 28.51
CA GLU A 127 -30.96 -52.44 28.05
C GLU A 127 -30.85 -52.89 26.59
N LEU A 128 -30.90 -54.21 26.44
CA LEU A 128 -31.11 -54.98 25.24
C LEU A 128 -32.62 -55.20 25.07
N LYS A 129 -33.14 -55.12 23.84
CA LYS A 129 -34.32 -55.92 23.47
C LYS A 129 -34.19 -56.50 22.07
N GLN A 130 -33.75 -57.76 22.05
CA GLN A 130 -33.87 -58.72 20.96
C GLN A 130 -35.35 -59.09 20.72
N LYS A 131 -35.73 -59.37 19.47
CA LYS A 131 -36.37 -60.65 19.14
C LYS A 131 -36.28 -60.99 17.64
N SER A 132 -35.99 -62.27 17.41
CA SER A 132 -35.58 -62.95 16.17
C SER A 132 -36.78 -63.76 15.59
N PRO A 133 -36.63 -64.90 14.89
CA PRO A 133 -36.51 -65.13 13.44
C PRO A 133 -37.68 -65.95 12.80
N SER A 134 -37.55 -66.22 11.48
CA SER A 134 -38.30 -67.07 10.51
C SER A 134 -38.49 -68.57 10.92
N PRO A 135 -39.11 -69.56 10.18
CA PRO A 135 -39.34 -69.78 8.71
C PRO A 135 -40.66 -70.58 8.33
N PRO A 136 -40.74 -71.60 7.40
CA PRO A 136 -40.90 -71.59 5.93
C PRO A 136 -42.10 -72.41 5.31
N LYS A 137 -42.17 -72.42 3.95
CA LYS A 137 -42.70 -73.46 3.00
C LYS A 137 -44.23 -73.75 2.89
N ARG A 138 -44.79 -73.65 1.65
CA ARG A 138 -45.33 -74.80 0.87
C ARG A 138 -45.81 -74.43 -0.56
N ARG A 139 -45.45 -75.30 -1.53
CA ARG A 139 -45.94 -75.41 -2.92
C ARG A 139 -47.40 -75.93 -2.96
N ARG A 140 -48.23 -75.43 -3.89
CA ARG A 140 -49.07 -76.27 -4.78
C ARG A 140 -49.61 -75.49 -5.98
N SER A 141 -49.76 -76.21 -7.08
CA SER A 141 -50.02 -75.82 -8.46
C SER A 141 -51.48 -76.02 -8.88
N GLN A 142 -51.99 -75.14 -9.76
CA GLN A 142 -53.13 -75.31 -10.68
C GLN A 142 -53.04 -74.11 -11.66
N VAL A 143 -52.61 -74.25 -12.92
CA VAL A 143 -53.32 -74.79 -14.10
C VAL A 143 -54.75 -74.29 -14.21
N GLN A 144 -54.96 -73.19 -14.94
CA GLN A 144 -55.95 -73.15 -16.03
C GLN A 144 -55.69 -71.97 -16.97
N ARG A 145 -55.83 -72.27 -18.26
CA ARG A 145 -55.83 -71.37 -19.41
C ARG A 145 -56.99 -70.39 -19.30
N GLU A 146 -56.78 -69.16 -19.74
CA GLU A 146 -57.66 -68.51 -20.72
C GLU A 146 -56.97 -67.27 -21.31
N ALA A 147 -56.90 -67.26 -22.64
CA ALA A 147 -56.40 -66.16 -23.42
C ALA A 147 -57.47 -65.06 -23.44
N TYR A 148 -57.19 -63.93 -22.79
CA TYR A 148 -57.93 -62.70 -23.00
C TYR A 148 -56.95 -61.62 -23.44
N GLN A 149 -56.98 -61.31 -24.73
CA GLN A 149 -56.34 -60.14 -25.33
C GLN A 149 -57.00 -58.88 -24.74
N SER A 150 -56.50 -58.40 -23.60
CA SER A 150 -56.79 -57.05 -23.13
C SER A 150 -55.71 -56.10 -23.66
N SER A 151 -56.15 -55.20 -24.52
CA SER A 151 -55.47 -53.99 -24.99
C SER A 151 -54.55 -53.34 -23.94
N PRO A 152 -53.40 -52.78 -24.34
CA PRO A 152 -52.47 -52.13 -23.43
C PRO A 152 -53.15 -50.91 -22.81
N LYS A 153 -53.73 -51.08 -21.62
CA LYS A 153 -54.11 -49.96 -20.77
C LYS A 153 -52.81 -49.21 -20.46
N PRO A 154 -52.72 -47.89 -20.75
CA PRO A 154 -51.53 -47.12 -20.46
C PRO A 154 -51.22 -47.32 -18.97
N ARG A 155 -50.03 -47.85 -18.67
CA ARG A 155 -49.53 -47.95 -17.30
C ARG A 155 -49.54 -46.52 -16.75
N ALA A 156 -50.51 -46.21 -15.89
CA ALA A 156 -50.49 -44.98 -15.12
C ALA A 156 -49.15 -44.98 -14.38
N ILE A 157 -48.24 -44.12 -14.81
CA ILE A 157 -46.99 -43.88 -14.10
C ILE A 157 -47.45 -43.34 -12.75
N ASN A 158 -47.13 -44.07 -11.67
CA ASN A 158 -47.50 -43.66 -10.32
C ASN A 158 -46.96 -42.24 -10.11
N PHE A 159 -47.86 -41.27 -9.96
CA PHE A 159 -47.51 -39.86 -9.77
C PHE A 159 -46.52 -39.68 -8.61
N ASP A 160 -46.61 -40.53 -7.59
CA ASP A 160 -45.67 -40.57 -6.47
C ASP A 160 -44.22 -40.83 -6.91
N ILE A 161 -43.99 -41.75 -7.86
CA ILE A 161 -42.65 -42.04 -8.36
C ILE A 161 -42.07 -40.83 -9.12
N LEU A 162 -42.93 -40.12 -9.86
CA LEU A 162 -42.52 -38.90 -10.58
C LEU A 162 -42.15 -37.78 -9.60
N LEU A 163 -42.91 -37.62 -8.50
CA LEU A 163 -42.62 -36.64 -7.45
C LEU A 163 -41.31 -36.93 -6.71
N PHE A 164 -41.05 -38.20 -6.36
CA PHE A 164 -39.78 -38.57 -5.72
C PHE A 164 -38.58 -38.33 -6.65
N ALA A 165 -38.72 -38.63 -7.95
CA ALA A 165 -37.66 -38.40 -8.92
C ALA A 165 -37.33 -36.91 -9.09
N THR A 166 -38.32 -36.02 -9.10
CA THR A 166 -38.08 -34.57 -9.19
C THR A 166 -37.38 -34.03 -7.95
N VAL A 167 -37.80 -34.44 -6.74
CA VAL A 167 -37.15 -34.02 -5.48
C VAL A 167 -35.68 -34.46 -5.45
N ILE A 168 -35.38 -35.70 -5.83
CA ILE A 168 -34.00 -36.20 -5.88
C ILE A 168 -33.17 -35.41 -6.90
N PHE A 169 -33.74 -35.08 -8.06
CA PHE A 169 -33.06 -34.26 -9.06
C PHE A 169 -32.73 -32.86 -8.53
N PHE A 170 -33.65 -32.19 -7.84
CA PHE A 170 -33.39 -30.89 -7.22
C PHE A 170 -32.33 -30.98 -6.11
N LEU A 171 -32.37 -32.00 -5.27
CA LEU A 171 -31.35 -32.22 -4.24
C LEU A 171 -29.98 -32.46 -4.85
N ALA A 172 -29.87 -33.25 -5.92
CA ALA A 172 -28.62 -33.47 -6.64
C ALA A 172 -28.11 -32.20 -7.33
N ALA A 173 -29.01 -31.38 -7.89
CA ALA A 173 -28.65 -30.10 -8.51
C ALA A 173 -28.14 -29.09 -7.46
N ILE A 174 -28.83 -28.97 -6.32
CA ILE A 174 -28.38 -28.12 -5.20
C ILE A 174 -27.05 -28.62 -4.65
N PHE A 175 -26.90 -29.93 -4.43
CA PHE A 175 -25.66 -30.53 -3.97
C PHE A 175 -24.51 -30.31 -4.96
N GLY A 176 -24.78 -30.42 -6.27
CA GLY A 176 -23.82 -30.10 -7.32
C GLY A 176 -23.41 -28.62 -7.34
N LEU A 177 -24.34 -27.69 -7.09
CA LEU A 177 -24.03 -26.26 -6.95
C LEU A 177 -23.20 -25.99 -5.70
N VAL A 178 -23.51 -26.65 -4.58
CA VAL A 178 -22.76 -26.53 -3.33
C VAL A 178 -21.34 -27.08 -3.50
N ILE A 179 -21.19 -28.29 -4.06
CA ILE A 179 -19.87 -28.85 -4.38
C ILE A 179 -19.12 -27.94 -5.34
N ARG A 180 -19.76 -27.41 -6.39
CA ARG A 180 -19.10 -26.48 -7.30
C ARG A 180 -18.57 -25.24 -6.57
N ARG A 181 -19.28 -24.72 -5.56
CA ARG A 181 -18.81 -23.60 -4.72
C ARG A 181 -17.68 -23.99 -3.76
N TYR A 182 -17.62 -25.24 -3.32
CA TYR A 182 -16.57 -25.73 -2.42
C TYR A 182 -15.33 -26.27 -3.16
N VAL A 183 -15.47 -26.72 -4.41
CA VAL A 183 -14.43 -27.33 -5.26
C VAL A 183 -13.93 -26.36 -6.33
N GLU A 184 -14.48 -25.15 -6.39
CA GLU A 184 -13.74 -24.02 -6.96
C GLU A 184 -12.56 -23.79 -6.01
N GLU A 185 -11.50 -24.57 -6.22
CA GLU A 185 -10.23 -24.41 -5.52
C GLU A 185 -9.90 -22.92 -5.62
N PRO A 186 -9.48 -22.26 -4.53
CA PRO A 186 -8.94 -20.93 -4.65
C PRO A 186 -7.83 -21.08 -5.68
N ASN A 187 -8.00 -20.46 -6.86
CA ASN A 187 -6.93 -20.35 -7.83
C ASN A 187 -5.75 -19.86 -7.01
N VAL A 188 -4.79 -20.75 -6.73
CA VAL A 188 -3.59 -20.41 -6.00
C VAL A 188 -2.89 -19.47 -6.94
N SER A 189 -3.18 -18.17 -6.79
CA SER A 189 -2.69 -17.13 -7.66
C SER A 189 -1.19 -17.26 -7.59
N GLU A 190 -0.58 -17.60 -8.72
CA GLU A 190 0.86 -17.76 -8.83
C GLU A 190 1.51 -16.54 -8.19
N HIS A 191 2.38 -16.80 -7.21
CA HIS A 191 3.00 -15.72 -6.45
C HIS A 191 3.84 -14.89 -7.43
N LYS A 192 3.50 -13.61 -7.55
CA LYS A 192 4.14 -12.68 -8.45
C LYS A 192 5.36 -12.09 -7.76
N TYR A 193 6.50 -12.14 -8.43
CA TYR A 193 7.76 -11.58 -7.95
C TYR A 193 8.11 -10.31 -8.72
N CYS A 194 8.78 -9.37 -8.06
CA CYS A 194 9.39 -8.23 -8.74
C CYS A 194 10.91 -8.31 -8.73
N GLU A 195 11.48 -8.79 -9.83
CA GLU A 195 12.91 -9.07 -9.97
C GLU A 195 13.78 -7.80 -10.10
N ASN A 196 13.17 -6.68 -10.48
CA ASN A 196 13.90 -5.48 -10.90
C ASN A 196 14.59 -4.72 -9.74
N PHE A 197 14.23 -4.98 -8.47
CA PHE A 197 14.85 -4.30 -7.33
C PHE A 197 16.34 -4.65 -7.13
N GLU A 198 16.79 -5.83 -7.56
CA GLU A 198 18.22 -6.19 -7.51
C GLU A 198 19.08 -5.33 -8.46
N SER A 199 18.48 -4.86 -9.56
CA SER A 199 19.15 -3.95 -10.49
C SER A 199 19.31 -2.55 -9.90
N LEU A 200 18.33 -2.09 -9.12
CA LEU A 200 18.41 -0.82 -8.40
C LEU A 200 19.50 -0.86 -7.34
N LYS A 201 19.59 -1.94 -6.56
CA LYS A 201 20.66 -2.14 -5.56
C LYS A 201 22.06 -2.02 -6.16
N LYS A 202 22.27 -2.54 -7.39
CA LYS A 202 23.56 -2.42 -8.09
C LYS A 202 23.80 -1.01 -8.63
N THR A 203 22.74 -0.30 -9.00
CA THR A 203 22.80 1.08 -9.52
C THR A 203 23.06 2.10 -8.41
N PHE A 204 22.60 1.79 -7.19
CA PHE A 204 22.59 2.68 -6.03
C PHE A 204 23.24 1.99 -4.81
N PRO A 205 24.56 1.70 -4.87
CA PRO A 205 25.25 0.86 -3.90
C PRO A 205 25.44 1.52 -2.53
N ASN A 206 25.32 2.84 -2.43
CA ASN A 206 25.49 3.55 -1.15
C ASN A 206 24.26 3.43 -0.25
N GLN A 207 23.13 2.97 -0.78
CA GLN A 207 21.92 2.74 0.01
C GLN A 207 22.03 1.50 0.90
N ASN A 208 21.37 1.56 2.05
CA ASN A 208 21.30 0.42 2.97
C ASN A 208 20.52 -0.76 2.35
N GLU A 209 21.03 -1.98 2.48
CA GLU A 209 20.40 -3.20 1.95
C GLU A 209 18.96 -3.40 2.46
N TYR A 210 18.66 -2.97 3.68
CA TYR A 210 17.32 -3.02 4.25
C TYR A 210 16.29 -2.30 3.37
N ILE A 211 16.66 -1.20 2.71
CA ILE A 211 15.77 -0.39 1.86
C ILE A 211 15.24 -1.25 0.71
N TRP A 212 16.14 -1.94 0.00
CA TRP A 212 15.76 -2.78 -1.14
C TRP A 212 14.88 -3.95 -0.73
N ARG A 213 15.16 -4.55 0.44
CA ARG A 213 14.33 -5.63 0.99
C ARG A 213 12.94 -5.15 1.38
N ALA A 214 12.83 -3.99 2.04
CA ALA A 214 11.57 -3.39 2.45
C ALA A 214 10.71 -3.04 1.22
N LEU A 215 11.31 -2.37 0.22
CA LEU A 215 10.63 -2.02 -1.03
C LEU A 215 10.14 -3.26 -1.77
N LYS A 216 11.01 -4.26 -1.96
CA LYS A 216 10.63 -5.52 -2.61
C LYS A 216 9.45 -6.19 -1.90
N THR A 217 9.56 -6.34 -0.57
CA THR A 217 8.52 -7.00 0.24
C THR A 217 7.19 -6.25 0.19
N GLY A 218 7.20 -4.92 0.33
CA GLY A 218 5.97 -4.14 0.30
C GLY A 218 5.31 -4.11 -1.09
N VAL A 219 6.11 -3.98 -2.15
CA VAL A 219 5.59 -4.01 -3.53
C VAL A 219 5.05 -5.39 -3.88
N GLU A 220 5.77 -6.48 -3.57
CA GLU A 220 5.29 -7.84 -3.78
C GLU A 220 4.05 -8.16 -2.93
N GLY A 221 3.97 -7.62 -1.70
CA GLY A 221 2.77 -7.75 -0.86
C GLY A 221 1.52 -7.18 -1.52
N VAL A 222 1.62 -5.97 -2.09
CA VAL A 222 0.53 -5.33 -2.85
C VAL A 222 0.24 -6.10 -4.15
N LEU A 223 1.27 -6.50 -4.88
CA LEU A 223 1.15 -7.24 -6.16
C LEU A 223 0.43 -8.58 -6.00
N ASN A 224 0.60 -9.22 -4.84
CA ASN A 224 -0.02 -10.49 -4.46
C ASN A 224 -1.28 -10.31 -3.61
N ASN A 225 -1.71 -9.06 -3.34
CA ASN A 225 -2.87 -8.75 -2.50
C ASN A 225 -2.83 -9.47 -1.12
N HIS A 226 -1.64 -9.53 -0.51
CA HIS A 226 -1.41 -10.25 0.74
C HIS A 226 -0.45 -9.53 1.69
N PRO A 227 -0.96 -8.89 2.77
CA PRO A 227 -2.38 -8.64 3.08
C PRO A 227 -3.02 -7.62 2.12
N PRO A 228 -4.38 -7.56 2.02
CA PRO A 228 -5.09 -6.65 1.12
C PRO A 228 -5.09 -5.21 1.64
N LYS A 229 -3.92 -4.58 1.68
CA LYS A 229 -3.70 -3.23 2.20
C LYS A 229 -2.61 -2.51 1.40
N PRO A 230 -2.61 -1.17 1.36
CA PRO A 230 -1.58 -0.42 0.68
C PRO A 230 -0.22 -0.60 1.35
N SER A 231 0.85 -0.39 0.58
CA SER A 231 2.20 -0.25 1.13
C SER A 231 2.62 1.21 1.06
N VAL A 232 2.76 1.86 2.22
CA VAL A 232 3.12 3.27 2.35
C VAL A 232 4.60 3.37 2.72
N PHE A 233 5.37 4.12 1.94
CA PHE A 233 6.79 4.38 2.19
C PHE A 233 7.03 5.89 2.21
N LEU A 234 7.74 6.37 3.23
CA LEU A 234 8.18 7.76 3.33
C LEU A 234 9.69 7.86 3.13
N PHE A 235 10.12 8.49 2.05
CA PHE A 235 11.53 8.77 1.78
C PHE A 235 11.94 10.10 2.41
N LEU A 236 12.93 10.05 3.29
CA LEU A 236 13.64 11.22 3.76
C LEU A 236 14.83 11.50 2.87
N HIS A 237 14.94 12.74 2.40
CA HIS A 237 16.07 13.20 1.60
C HIS A 237 16.47 14.64 1.94
N ARG A 238 17.70 15.02 1.56
CA ARG A 238 18.20 16.40 1.67
C ARG A 238 18.87 16.93 0.40
N ASP A 239 19.25 16.03 -0.50
CA ASP A 239 19.80 16.39 -1.80
C ASP A 239 18.77 16.08 -2.88
N ASP A 240 18.16 17.13 -3.40
CA ASP A 240 17.07 17.02 -4.37
C ASP A 240 17.51 16.34 -5.67
N ASN A 241 18.79 16.47 -6.06
CA ASN A 241 19.28 15.93 -7.32
C ASN A 241 19.56 14.42 -7.25
N SER A 242 20.35 13.95 -6.28
CA SER A 242 20.63 12.52 -6.14
C SER A 242 19.39 11.75 -5.68
N ALA A 243 18.66 12.26 -4.67
CA ALA A 243 17.48 11.60 -4.15
C ALA A 243 16.35 11.55 -5.18
N GLY A 244 16.12 12.64 -5.92
CA GLY A 244 15.10 12.67 -6.97
C GLY A 244 15.33 11.58 -8.02
N ARG A 245 16.58 11.32 -8.41
CA ARG A 245 16.94 10.24 -9.34
C ARG A 245 16.68 8.86 -8.76
N ILE A 246 17.04 8.61 -7.50
CA ILE A 246 16.81 7.33 -6.82
C ILE A 246 15.31 7.06 -6.68
N ILE A 247 14.55 8.05 -6.18
CA ILE A 247 13.10 7.97 -5.98
C ILE A 247 12.41 7.69 -7.31
N THR A 248 12.74 8.44 -8.38
CA THR A 248 12.19 8.22 -9.72
C THR A 248 12.40 6.77 -10.17
N LYS A 249 13.63 6.25 -10.00
CA LYS A 249 13.94 4.87 -10.38
C LYS A 249 13.21 3.82 -9.53
N ILE A 250 13.04 4.05 -8.24
CA ILE A 250 12.25 3.18 -7.36
C ILE A 250 10.79 3.17 -7.81
N VAL A 251 10.20 4.34 -8.03
CA VAL A 251 8.80 4.51 -8.44
C VAL A 251 8.52 3.86 -9.79
N ASP A 252 9.37 4.11 -10.79
CA ASP A 252 9.28 3.49 -12.12
C ASP A 252 9.41 1.97 -12.03
N THR A 253 10.36 1.48 -11.22
CA THR A 253 10.56 0.04 -11.04
C THR A 253 9.36 -0.62 -10.38
N ALA A 254 8.80 0.00 -9.34
CA ALA A 254 7.60 -0.47 -8.66
C ALA A 254 6.41 -0.53 -9.63
N ALA A 255 6.20 0.52 -10.45
CA ALA A 255 5.11 0.56 -11.43
C ALA A 255 5.26 -0.57 -12.48
N ALA A 256 6.48 -0.79 -12.96
CA ALA A 256 6.80 -1.86 -13.90
C ALA A 256 6.54 -3.27 -13.33
N CYS A 257 6.59 -3.47 -12.00
CA CYS A 257 6.22 -4.73 -11.36
C CYS A 257 4.74 -5.09 -11.58
N PHE A 258 3.85 -4.09 -11.67
CA PHE A 258 2.42 -4.31 -11.90
C PHE A 258 2.12 -4.48 -13.38
N ASN A 259 2.71 -3.62 -14.20
CA ASN A 259 2.59 -3.67 -15.66
C ASN A 259 3.77 -2.88 -16.27
N PRO A 260 4.54 -3.45 -17.22
CA PRO A 260 5.69 -2.78 -17.84
C PRO A 260 5.39 -1.43 -18.51
N THR A 261 4.14 -1.17 -18.92
CA THR A 261 3.73 0.10 -19.53
C THR A 261 3.08 1.07 -18.54
N LEU A 262 2.85 0.62 -17.30
CA LEU A 262 2.27 1.45 -16.28
C LEU A 262 3.26 2.53 -15.85
N LYS A 263 2.76 3.76 -15.79
CA LYS A 263 3.45 4.87 -15.14
C LYS A 263 2.82 5.11 -13.78
N ALA A 264 3.65 5.38 -12.78
CA ALA A 264 3.15 5.85 -11.50
C ALA A 264 2.41 7.18 -11.68
N VAL A 265 1.39 7.40 -10.88
CA VAL A 265 0.74 8.70 -10.80
C VAL A 265 1.54 9.57 -9.83
N THR A 266 1.88 10.78 -10.24
CA THR A 266 2.47 11.77 -9.35
C THR A 266 1.41 12.78 -8.93
N LEU A 267 1.26 12.96 -7.62
CA LEU A 267 0.50 14.07 -7.04
C LEU A 267 1.53 15.05 -6.48
N ASP A 268 1.61 16.22 -7.11
CA ASP A 268 2.51 17.29 -6.69
C ASP A 268 1.86 18.19 -5.64
N SER A 269 2.62 19.16 -5.12
CA SER A 269 2.14 20.12 -4.15
C SER A 269 1.03 21.02 -4.68
N ASP A 270 0.97 21.22 -5.99
CA ASP A 270 0.04 22.16 -6.62
C ASP A 270 -1.37 21.58 -6.61
N GLU A 271 -1.49 20.26 -6.80
CA GLU A 271 -2.73 19.52 -6.60
C GLU A 271 -3.31 19.74 -5.19
N PHE A 272 -2.46 19.72 -4.16
CA PHE A 272 -2.86 19.94 -2.76
C PHE A 272 -3.07 21.41 -2.40
N SER A 273 -2.59 22.34 -3.23
CA SER A 273 -2.64 23.77 -2.96
C SER A 273 -3.75 24.48 -3.74
N SER A 274 -4.49 23.77 -4.58
CA SER A 274 -5.58 24.34 -5.36
C SER A 274 -6.69 24.91 -4.47
N GLU A 275 -7.33 25.99 -4.93
CA GLU A 275 -8.33 26.73 -4.14
C GLU A 275 -9.50 25.83 -3.72
N ASP A 276 -9.94 24.93 -4.61
CA ASP A 276 -10.99 23.96 -4.32
C ASP A 276 -10.55 22.92 -3.28
N ALA A 277 -9.30 22.46 -3.32
CA ALA A 277 -8.77 21.54 -2.33
C ALA A 277 -8.64 22.18 -0.94
N GLN A 278 -8.21 23.44 -0.87
CA GLN A 278 -8.12 24.16 0.41
C GLN A 278 -9.49 24.38 1.06
N GLY A 279 -10.54 24.56 0.26
CA GLY A 279 -11.92 24.62 0.73
C GLY A 279 -12.49 23.26 1.13
N ASP A 280 -12.14 22.21 0.39
CA ASP A 280 -12.58 20.84 0.63
C ASP A 280 -11.50 19.82 0.24
N TYR A 281 -10.81 19.26 1.24
CA TYR A 281 -9.79 18.23 1.02
C TYR A 281 -10.36 16.93 0.41
N GLY A 282 -11.69 16.75 0.42
CA GLY A 282 -12.39 15.68 -0.28
C GLY A 282 -12.16 15.69 -1.80
N VAL A 283 -11.84 16.85 -2.38
CA VAL A 283 -11.41 16.97 -3.78
C VAL A 283 -10.15 16.15 -4.04
N ILE A 284 -9.16 16.21 -3.14
CA ILE A 284 -7.92 15.43 -3.26
C ILE A 284 -8.20 13.94 -3.22
N ILE A 285 -9.07 13.52 -2.31
CA ILE A 285 -9.49 12.12 -2.17
C ILE A 285 -10.12 11.62 -3.47
N LYS A 286 -10.99 12.44 -4.08
CA LYS A 286 -11.64 12.10 -5.35
C LYS A 286 -10.63 12.00 -6.50
N ARG A 287 -9.73 12.98 -6.63
CA ARG A 287 -8.66 12.97 -7.65
C ARG A 287 -7.75 11.75 -7.49
N TYR A 288 -7.35 11.44 -6.26
CA TYR A 288 -6.57 10.24 -5.94
C TYR A 288 -7.29 8.95 -6.38
N LYS A 289 -8.58 8.82 -6.08
CA LYS A 289 -9.39 7.66 -6.48
C LYS A 289 -9.48 7.52 -8.00
N GLU A 290 -9.63 8.64 -8.71
CA GLU A 290 -9.71 8.66 -10.17
C GLU A 290 -8.36 8.29 -10.81
N ALA A 291 -7.26 8.89 -10.32
CA ALA A 291 -5.89 8.59 -10.72
C ALA A 291 -5.56 7.09 -10.60
N LEU A 292 -6.05 6.45 -9.53
CA LEU A 292 -5.76 5.05 -9.24
C LEU A 292 -6.72 4.04 -9.85
N ARG A 293 -7.74 4.46 -10.60
CA ARG A 293 -8.54 3.52 -11.41
C ARG A 293 -7.67 2.73 -12.39
N ASN A 294 -6.57 3.32 -12.83
CA ASN A 294 -5.70 2.78 -13.88
C ASN A 294 -4.27 2.48 -13.40
N GLY A 295 -3.93 2.76 -12.13
CA GLY A 295 -2.58 2.63 -11.61
C GLY A 295 -2.51 1.92 -10.27
N GLY A 296 -1.37 1.28 -9.98
CA GLY A 296 -1.09 0.60 -8.71
C GLY A 296 -0.02 1.31 -7.88
N VAL A 297 0.53 2.43 -8.36
CA VAL A 297 1.64 3.15 -7.71
C VAL A 297 1.40 4.65 -7.78
N VAL A 298 1.54 5.32 -6.63
CA VAL A 298 1.47 6.78 -6.50
C VAL A 298 2.73 7.32 -5.87
N LEU A 299 3.20 8.45 -6.38
CA LEU A 299 4.19 9.31 -5.74
C LEU A 299 3.50 10.60 -5.28
N ILE A 300 3.54 10.89 -3.98
CA ILE A 300 3.14 12.18 -3.42
C ILE A 300 4.42 12.90 -3.02
N ALA A 301 4.81 13.87 -3.82
CA ALA A 301 6.09 14.53 -3.69
C ALA A 301 6.03 15.69 -2.70
N ASP A 302 7.10 15.84 -1.93
CA ASP A 302 7.41 17.02 -1.12
C ASP A 302 6.31 17.37 -0.12
N LEU A 303 6.15 16.52 0.90
CA LEU A 303 5.19 16.74 1.99
C LEU A 303 5.42 18.07 2.72
N ASN A 304 6.62 18.68 2.63
CA ASN A 304 6.90 20.00 3.19
C ASN A 304 6.05 21.11 2.56
N LYS A 305 5.63 20.93 1.30
CA LYS A 305 4.84 21.91 0.54
C LYS A 305 3.34 21.69 0.62
N ILE A 306 2.87 20.59 1.20
CA ILE A 306 1.44 20.31 1.32
C ILE A 306 0.84 21.16 2.45
N PRO A 307 -0.17 21.99 2.16
CA PRO A 307 -0.87 22.76 3.20
C PRO A 307 -1.50 21.86 4.26
N SER A 308 -1.43 22.27 5.52
CA SER A 308 -2.03 21.54 6.65
C SER A 308 -3.51 21.19 6.47
N GLN A 309 -4.28 22.07 5.80
CA GLN A 309 -5.70 21.90 5.56
C GLN A 309 -5.98 20.68 4.66
N THR A 310 -5.18 20.54 3.59
CA THR A 310 -5.33 19.47 2.59
C THR A 310 -4.55 18.21 2.93
N ALA A 311 -3.52 18.30 3.79
CA ALA A 311 -2.81 17.14 4.34
C ALA A 311 -3.74 16.14 5.03
N ARG A 312 -4.90 16.56 5.53
CA ARG A 312 -5.94 15.68 6.10
C ARG A 312 -6.42 14.60 5.13
N ALA A 313 -6.38 14.84 3.81
CA ALA A 313 -6.72 13.83 2.81
C ALA A 313 -5.81 12.59 2.91
N LEU A 314 -4.55 12.77 3.35
CA LEU A 314 -3.59 11.68 3.51
C LEU A 314 -4.01 10.69 4.60
N HIS A 315 -4.88 11.08 5.54
CA HIS A 315 -5.45 10.14 6.50
C HIS A 315 -6.24 9.02 5.81
N PHE A 316 -6.96 9.34 4.73
CA PHE A 316 -7.76 8.36 3.98
C PHE A 316 -6.92 7.64 2.92
N ILE A 317 -5.97 8.36 2.32
CA ILE A 317 -5.10 7.82 1.27
C ILE A 317 -4.11 6.79 1.84
N CYS A 318 -3.53 7.06 3.01
CA CYS A 318 -2.49 6.23 3.63
C CYS A 318 -3.03 5.33 4.75
N ASP A 319 -4.34 5.10 4.85
CA ASP A 319 -4.90 4.21 5.87
C ASP A 319 -4.53 2.74 5.57
N ASN A 320 -3.88 2.08 6.51
CA ASN A 320 -3.48 0.68 6.41
C ASN A 320 -4.49 -0.28 7.07
N GLU A 321 -5.43 0.22 7.86
CA GLU A 321 -6.46 -0.55 8.56
C GLU A 321 -7.78 -0.55 7.79
N ASN A 322 -8.18 0.60 7.23
CA ASN A 322 -9.36 0.74 6.38
C ASN A 322 -9.04 1.55 5.11
N PRO A 323 -8.27 0.96 4.19
CA PRO A 323 -7.79 1.67 3.00
C PRO A 323 -8.96 1.98 2.07
N MET A 324 -8.91 3.15 1.42
CA MET A 324 -9.81 3.41 0.30
C MET A 324 -9.52 2.50 -0.90
N ILE A 325 -8.24 2.16 -1.09
CA ILE A 325 -7.74 1.32 -2.19
C ILE A 325 -6.73 0.34 -1.60
N ASN A 326 -7.04 -0.96 -1.68
CA ASN A 326 -6.23 -2.00 -1.05
C ASN A 326 -4.96 -2.35 -1.85
N ASN A 327 -4.96 -2.10 -3.16
CA ASN A 327 -3.93 -2.59 -4.07
C ASN A 327 -3.07 -1.44 -4.63
N VAL A 328 -2.48 -0.65 -3.74
CA VAL A 328 -1.66 0.50 -4.13
C VAL A 328 -0.36 0.58 -3.31
N VAL A 329 0.72 0.94 -3.99
CA VAL A 329 1.98 1.35 -3.37
C VAL A 329 2.03 2.87 -3.37
N ILE A 330 2.23 3.46 -2.19
CA ILE A 330 2.25 4.91 -2.00
C ILE A 330 3.67 5.29 -1.57
N PHE A 331 4.32 6.07 -2.40
CA PHE A 331 5.60 6.69 -2.10
C PHE A 331 5.38 8.15 -1.71
N LEU A 332 5.93 8.54 -0.58
CA LEU A 332 5.90 9.90 -0.05
C LEU A 332 7.34 10.41 0.02
N THR A 333 7.56 11.72 -0.14
CA THR A 333 8.89 12.31 0.06
C THR A 333 8.84 13.47 1.04
N LEU A 334 9.86 13.60 1.87
CA LEU A 334 9.96 14.64 2.89
C LEU A 334 11.42 15.06 3.07
N THR A 335 11.64 16.37 3.13
CA THR A 335 12.91 16.96 3.55
C THR A 335 12.82 17.26 5.05
N PRO A 336 13.54 16.52 5.91
CA PRO A 336 13.47 16.74 7.35
C PRO A 336 14.10 18.08 7.73
N LEU A 337 13.50 18.78 8.69
CA LEU A 337 13.97 20.09 9.16
C LEU A 337 15.16 20.02 10.13
N THR A 338 15.43 18.82 10.67
CA THR A 338 16.54 18.54 11.58
C THR A 338 17.37 17.36 11.06
N ASP A 339 18.62 17.28 11.49
CA ASP A 339 19.57 16.20 11.24
C ASP A 339 19.89 15.33 12.46
N VAL A 340 19.25 15.64 13.58
CA VAL A 340 19.42 14.92 14.83
C VAL A 340 18.27 13.94 15.03
N GLY A 341 18.62 12.70 15.36
CA GLY A 341 17.66 11.67 15.76
C GLY A 341 17.51 10.53 14.75
N LYS A 342 16.58 9.61 15.04
CA LYS A 342 16.28 8.52 14.12
C LYS A 342 15.44 9.02 12.94
N PRO A 343 15.47 8.35 11.78
CA PRO A 343 14.66 8.74 10.62
C PRO A 343 13.18 8.96 10.94
N VAL A 344 12.54 8.04 11.67
CA VAL A 344 11.12 8.18 12.06
C VAL A 344 10.90 9.43 12.90
N GLU A 345 11.72 9.66 13.93
CA GLU A 345 11.62 10.83 14.82
C GLU A 345 11.77 12.13 14.01
N MET A 346 12.76 12.20 13.10
CA MET A 346 12.96 13.37 12.22
C MET A 346 11.74 13.64 11.32
N ALA A 347 11.11 12.58 10.80
CA ALA A 347 9.91 12.70 9.97
C ALA A 347 8.73 13.22 10.78
N GLU A 348 8.45 12.58 11.92
CA GLU A 348 7.34 12.93 12.80
C GLU A 348 7.46 14.35 13.33
N ASP A 349 8.65 14.75 13.80
CA ASP A 349 8.90 16.11 14.30
C ASP A 349 8.69 17.16 13.20
N THR A 350 9.18 16.87 11.99
CA THR A 350 9.01 17.76 10.84
C THR A 350 7.53 17.92 10.49
N LEU A 351 6.80 16.82 10.35
CA LEU A 351 5.37 16.82 9.98
C LEU A 351 4.50 17.48 11.05
N ASN A 352 4.77 17.20 12.33
CA ASN A 352 4.10 17.87 13.44
C ASN A 352 4.33 19.38 13.38
N LEU A 353 5.55 19.83 13.08
CA LEU A 353 5.83 21.26 13.00
C LEU A 353 5.07 21.95 11.86
N ILE A 354 5.07 21.36 10.65
CA ILE A 354 4.50 22.00 9.46
C ILE A 354 2.96 21.92 9.40
N TRP A 355 2.34 20.92 10.03
CA TRP A 355 0.89 20.70 9.93
C TRP A 355 0.07 21.06 11.18
N ASN A 356 0.70 21.40 12.31
CA ASN A 356 0.01 21.77 13.55
C ASN A 356 -0.72 23.13 13.50
N SER A 357 -0.66 23.88 12.39
CA SER A 357 -1.33 25.18 12.30
C SER A 357 -2.85 25.08 12.23
N THR A 358 -3.40 24.03 11.61
CA THR A 358 -4.87 23.88 11.41
C THR A 358 -5.45 22.52 11.77
N ILE A 359 -4.61 21.50 11.97
CA ILE A 359 -5.07 20.15 12.35
C ILE A 359 -5.02 20.04 13.87
N ASP A 360 -6.11 19.56 14.49
CA ASP A 360 -6.08 19.28 15.93
C ASP A 360 -5.10 18.16 16.28
N GLN A 361 -4.54 18.18 17.49
CA GLN A 361 -3.44 17.29 17.86
C GLN A 361 -3.77 15.79 17.72
N ASN A 362 -5.02 15.38 17.96
CA ASN A 362 -5.40 13.97 17.87
C ASN A 362 -5.46 13.53 16.41
N THR A 363 -6.09 14.34 15.55
CA THR A 363 -6.13 14.10 14.11
C THR A 363 -4.74 14.15 13.50
N LEU A 364 -3.91 15.11 13.94
CA LEU A 364 -2.53 15.26 13.48
C LEU A 364 -1.69 14.03 13.84
N SER A 365 -1.76 13.57 15.09
CA SER A 365 -1.04 12.38 15.52
C SER A 365 -1.46 11.15 14.71
N ALA A 366 -2.76 10.96 14.49
CA ALA A 366 -3.29 9.84 13.72
C ALA A 366 -2.89 9.91 12.23
N LEU A 367 -2.78 11.12 11.68
CA LEU A 367 -2.30 11.38 10.33
C LEU A 367 -0.81 11.07 10.21
N VAL A 368 0.01 11.62 11.11
CA VAL A 368 1.46 11.44 11.13
C VAL A 368 1.81 9.96 11.19
N THR A 369 1.23 9.20 12.11
CA THR A 369 1.48 7.75 12.22
C THR A 369 1.19 6.97 10.94
N ARG A 370 0.19 7.36 10.16
CA ARG A 370 -0.13 6.69 8.87
C ARG A 370 0.90 6.99 7.79
N VAL A 371 1.36 8.23 7.70
CA VAL A 371 2.36 8.62 6.69
C VAL A 371 3.78 8.21 7.08
N THR A 372 4.05 7.92 8.37
CA THR A 372 5.35 7.46 8.89
C THR A 372 5.43 5.95 9.14
N ASP A 373 4.51 5.14 8.58
CA ASP A 373 4.50 3.67 8.77
C ASP A 373 5.85 3.02 8.42
N GLN A 374 6.42 3.38 7.26
CA GLN A 374 7.75 2.92 6.84
C GLN A 374 8.61 4.09 6.38
N VAL A 375 9.47 4.58 7.27
CA VAL A 375 10.40 5.68 6.97
C VAL A 375 11.75 5.16 6.49
N ILE A 376 12.18 5.63 5.32
CA ILE A 376 13.43 5.28 4.66
C ILE A 376 14.27 6.54 4.49
N SER A 377 15.44 6.57 5.10
CA SER A 377 16.42 7.64 4.84
C SER A 377 17.25 7.29 3.60
N LEU A 378 17.26 8.17 2.61
CA LEU A 378 18.10 8.03 1.42
C LEU A 378 19.46 8.70 1.65
N HIS A 379 20.51 8.05 1.17
CA HIS A 379 21.86 8.60 1.16
C HIS A 379 22.21 9.16 -0.23
N PRO A 380 23.15 10.11 -0.33
CA PRO A 380 23.72 10.51 -1.62
C PRO A 380 24.48 9.35 -2.28
N GLU A 381 24.51 9.36 -3.61
CA GLU A 381 25.20 8.36 -4.46
C GLU A 381 26.57 8.80 -4.93
#